data_AF-A0A820L547-F1
#
_entry.id   AF-A0A820L547-F1
#
_cell.length_a   1.000
_cell.length_b   1.000
_cell.length_c   1.000
_cell.angle_alpha   90.00
_cell.angle_beta   90.00
_cell.angle_gamma   90.00
#
_symmetry.space_group_name_H-M   'P 1'
#
loop_
_entity.id
_entity.type
_entity.pdbx_description
1 polymer ?
#
loop_
_entity_poly.entity_id
_entity_poly.type
_entity_poly.pdbx_seq_one_letter_code
_entity_poly.pdbx_strand_id
1 'polypeptide(L)'
;QFLQTHQLQLIFNNIPRHLYRRLYEKMKNEIFDSGSYFQLCPIDDDDELEKPYNPERRYYVSTLRDVVLDPEKDENAIFLIDHAWTYRIKDARNDLYSISNLYERMTSLMNINSDLKEDGIELILQRMWKFNQSYTLTSTQIDPQLDTEVAQEPYW
;
A
#
# COMPACT_ATOMS: atom_id res chain seq x y z
N GLN A 1 -16.30 -20.55 1.74
CA GLN A 1 -14.96 -20.34 1.15
C GLN A 1 -14.20 -19.20 1.83
N PHE A 2 -14.66 -17.94 1.83
CA PHE A 2 -13.93 -16.81 2.45
C PHE A 2 -13.44 -17.08 3.89
N LEU A 3 -14.33 -17.46 4.81
CA LEU A 3 -13.94 -17.74 6.19
C LEU A 3 -13.02 -18.97 6.32
N GLN A 4 -13.11 -19.96 5.43
CA GLN A 4 -12.23 -21.13 5.50
C GLN A 4 -10.76 -20.76 5.25
N THR A 5 -10.51 -19.74 4.42
CA THR A 5 -9.17 -19.26 4.09
C THR A 5 -8.69 -18.17 5.06
N HIS A 6 -9.55 -17.21 5.40
CA HIS A 6 -9.14 -15.97 6.07
C HIS A 6 -9.46 -15.90 7.56
N GLN A 7 -10.13 -16.90 8.15
CA GLN A 7 -10.57 -16.83 9.56
C GLN A 7 -9.42 -16.56 10.53
N LEU A 8 -8.25 -17.19 10.35
CA LEU A 8 -7.09 -16.94 11.21
C LEU A 8 -6.60 -15.49 11.09
N GLN A 9 -6.56 -14.94 9.88
CA GLN A 9 -6.15 -13.54 9.64
C GLN A 9 -7.13 -12.56 10.30
N LEU A 10 -8.44 -12.82 10.17
CA LEU A 10 -9.48 -11.97 10.76
C LEU A 10 -9.42 -11.97 12.29
N ILE A 11 -9.21 -13.14 12.90
CA ILE A 11 -9.09 -13.28 14.36
C ILE A 11 -7.79 -12.62 14.85
N PHE A 12 -6.66 -12.88 14.19
CA PHE A 12 -5.36 -12.32 14.57
C PHE A 12 -5.35 -10.79 14.54
N ASN A 13 -6.03 -10.19 13.56
CA ASN A 13 -6.18 -8.74 13.44
C ASN A 13 -7.36 -8.16 14.25
N ASN A 14 -7.99 -8.96 15.11
CA ASN A 14 -9.14 -8.57 15.94
C ASN A 14 -10.29 -7.92 15.14
N ILE A 15 -10.53 -8.38 13.91
CA ILE A 15 -11.64 -7.87 13.09
C ILE A 15 -12.96 -8.43 13.67
N PRO A 16 -13.93 -7.56 14.02
CA PRO A 16 -15.22 -7.99 14.53
C PRO A 16 -16.03 -8.81 13.51
N ARG A 17 -16.75 -9.83 14.00
CA ARG A 17 -17.49 -10.78 13.13
C ARG A 17 -18.59 -10.12 12.30
N HIS A 18 -19.24 -9.07 12.81
CA HIS A 18 -20.29 -8.36 12.06
C HIS A 18 -19.74 -7.66 10.80
N LEU A 19 -18.44 -7.35 10.77
CA LEU A 19 -17.79 -6.74 9.61
C LEU A 19 -17.37 -7.74 8.53
N TYR A 20 -17.37 -9.06 8.82
CA TYR A 20 -16.83 -10.08 7.89
C TYR A 20 -17.55 -10.12 6.56
N ARG A 21 -18.88 -10.00 6.60
CA ARG A 21 -19.69 -9.99 5.38
C ARG A 21 -19.31 -8.79 4.52
N ARG A 22 -19.26 -7.59 5.12
CA ARG A 22 -18.98 -6.36 4.38
C ARG A 22 -17.55 -6.35 3.83
N LEU A 23 -16.59 -6.80 4.62
CA LEU A 23 -15.21 -6.98 4.19
C LEU A 23 -15.11 -7.91 2.98
N TYR A 24 -15.77 -9.07 3.03
CA TYR A 24 -15.82 -10.00 1.91
C TYR A 24 -16.42 -9.36 0.65
N GLU A 25 -17.54 -8.65 0.78
CA GLU A 25 -18.17 -7.95 -0.34
C GLU A 25 -17.23 -6.91 -0.97
N LYS A 26 -16.51 -6.15 -0.15
CA LYS A 26 -15.54 -5.15 -0.63
C LYS A 26 -14.34 -5.81 -1.31
N MET A 27 -13.76 -6.85 -0.72
CA MET A 27 -12.63 -7.58 -1.31
C MET A 27 -13.01 -8.26 -2.63
N LYS A 28 -14.17 -8.91 -2.68
CA LYS A 28 -14.64 -9.63 -3.89
C LYS A 28 -14.86 -8.69 -5.07
N ASN A 29 -15.32 -7.47 -4.80
CA ASN A 29 -15.66 -6.48 -5.81
C ASN A 29 -14.59 -5.38 -5.95
N GLU A 30 -13.42 -5.54 -5.32
CA GLU A 30 -12.31 -4.58 -5.35
C GLU A 30 -12.73 -3.15 -4.97
N ILE A 31 -13.57 -3.02 -3.94
CA ILE A 31 -14.09 -1.74 -3.45
C ILE A 31 -13.10 -1.15 -2.43
N PHE A 32 -12.22 -0.25 -2.90
CA PHE A 32 -11.27 0.50 -2.08
C PHE A 32 -11.82 1.89 -1.71
N ASP A 33 -12.69 1.94 -0.71
CA ASP A 33 -13.51 3.12 -0.44
C ASP A 33 -12.94 4.11 0.59
N SER A 34 -11.82 3.79 1.22
CA SER A 34 -11.13 4.62 2.22
C SER A 34 -10.96 6.08 1.80
N GLY A 35 -10.46 6.33 0.59
CA GLY A 35 -10.21 7.67 0.04
C GLY A 35 -11.47 8.49 -0.19
N SER A 36 -12.66 7.89 -0.06
CA SER A 36 -13.92 8.62 -0.07
C SER A 36 -14.41 9.03 1.31
N TYR A 37 -13.84 8.48 2.39
CA TYR A 37 -14.21 8.74 3.78
C TYR A 37 -13.17 9.58 4.52
N PHE A 38 -11.87 9.33 4.29
CA PHE A 38 -10.80 10.03 4.98
C PHE A 38 -9.53 10.08 4.15
N GLN A 39 -8.64 10.99 4.54
CA GLN A 39 -7.29 11.13 3.99
C GLN A 39 -6.28 11.35 5.11
N LEU A 40 -5.02 11.01 4.85
CA LEU A 40 -3.90 11.34 5.72
C LEU A 40 -3.28 12.66 5.26
N CYS A 41 -3.26 13.64 6.15
CA CYS A 41 -2.64 14.94 5.90
C CYS A 41 -1.34 15.03 6.71
N PRO A 42 -0.23 15.46 6.12
CA PRO A 42 0.99 15.72 6.88
C PRO A 42 0.72 16.84 7.90
N ILE A 43 1.31 16.70 9.09
CA ILE A 43 1.43 17.81 10.03
C ILE A 43 2.66 18.59 9.56
N ASP A 44 2.42 19.73 8.90
CA ASP A 44 3.49 20.59 8.44
C ASP A 44 4.20 21.18 9.68
N ASP A 45 5.47 20.83 9.88
CA ASP A 45 6.40 21.73 10.54
C ASP A 45 6.84 22.70 9.43
N ASP A 46 6.49 23.99 9.58
CA ASP A 46 6.79 25.06 8.63
C ASP A 46 8.22 24.91 8.04
N ASP A 47 8.34 25.07 6.71
CA ASP A 47 9.57 25.10 5.89
C ASP A 47 10.16 23.79 5.32
N GLU A 48 9.40 22.69 5.17
CA GLU A 48 9.91 21.41 4.64
C GLU A 48 9.41 20.96 3.24
N LEU A 49 8.95 21.88 2.38
CA LEU A 49 8.60 21.57 0.98
C LEU A 49 9.77 20.98 0.16
N GLU A 50 11.01 21.06 0.67
CA GLU A 50 12.22 20.60 -0.02
C GLU A 50 12.94 19.38 0.60
N LYS A 51 12.55 18.88 1.79
CA LYS A 51 13.30 17.75 2.37
C LYS A 51 12.84 16.40 1.81
N PRO A 52 13.78 15.54 1.38
CA PRO A 52 13.46 14.18 0.95
C PRO A 52 12.89 13.40 2.14
N TYR A 53 11.88 12.54 1.87
CA TYR A 53 11.25 11.57 2.79
C TYR A 53 11.74 11.65 4.25
N ASN A 54 10.92 12.25 5.11
CA ASN A 54 11.15 12.30 6.53
C ASN A 54 10.41 11.11 7.19
N PRO A 55 11.13 10.07 7.68
CA PRO A 55 10.50 8.92 8.35
C PRO A 55 9.79 9.31 9.66
N GLU A 56 10.11 10.48 10.23
CA GLU A 56 9.47 11.01 11.43
C GLU A 56 8.27 11.92 11.12
N ARG A 57 7.93 12.11 9.83
CA ARG A 57 6.79 12.92 9.41
C ARG A 57 5.52 12.38 10.04
N ARG A 58 4.85 13.25 10.80
CA ARG A 58 3.59 12.93 11.45
C ARG A 58 2.44 13.23 10.50
N TYR A 59 1.38 12.44 10.61
CA TYR A 59 0.16 12.62 9.83
C TYR A 59 -1.03 12.70 10.78
N TYR A 60 -2.02 13.51 10.41
CA TYR A 60 -3.35 13.46 11.01
C TYR A 60 -4.35 12.89 9.99
N VAL A 61 -5.41 12.26 10.50
CA VAL A 61 -6.52 11.77 9.68
C VAL A 61 -7.55 12.88 9.57
N SER A 62 -7.91 13.25 8.34
CA SER A 62 -8.98 14.19 8.04
C SER A 62 -10.16 13.45 7.43
N THR A 63 -11.37 13.66 7.94
CA THR A 63 -12.59 13.10 7.35
C THR A 63 -12.99 13.91 6.12
N LEU A 64 -13.37 13.21 5.05
CA LEU A 64 -13.83 13.79 3.78
C LEU A 64 -15.36 13.82 3.67
N ARG A 65 -16.04 13.07 4.53
CA ARG A 65 -17.50 13.00 4.62
C ARG A 65 -17.95 13.24 6.05
N ASP A 66 -19.07 13.92 6.19
CA ASP A 66 -19.77 14.06 7.45
C ASP A 66 -20.63 12.81 7.69
N VAL A 67 -19.98 11.75 8.20
CA VAL A 67 -20.62 10.48 8.53
C VAL A 67 -20.11 10.02 9.89
N VAL A 68 -21.04 9.70 10.80
CA VAL A 68 -20.75 9.06 12.08
C VAL A 68 -21.12 7.59 11.95
N LEU A 69 -20.13 6.71 12.12
CA LEU A 69 -20.32 5.26 12.15
C LEU A 69 -20.09 4.74 13.57
N ASP A 70 -20.98 3.90 14.06
CA ASP A 70 -20.80 3.11 15.27
C ASP A 70 -20.01 1.83 14.91
N PRO A 71 -18.76 1.68 15.37
CA PRO A 71 -17.93 0.52 15.01
C PRO A 71 -18.53 -0.83 15.40
N GLU A 72 -19.44 -0.86 16.39
CA GLU A 72 -20.08 -2.09 16.87
C GLU A 72 -21.37 -2.42 16.12
N LYS A 73 -22.04 -1.41 15.55
CA LYS A 73 -23.37 -1.58 14.92
C LYS A 73 -23.36 -1.45 13.41
N ASP A 74 -22.46 -0.64 12.86
CA ASP A 74 -22.43 -0.34 11.43
C ASP A 74 -21.53 -1.31 10.68
N GLU A 75 -22.13 -2.12 9.79
CA GLU A 75 -21.39 -3.04 8.92
C GLU A 75 -20.38 -2.32 8.00
N ASN A 76 -20.59 -1.03 7.74
CA ASN A 76 -19.72 -0.19 6.90
C ASN A 76 -18.51 0.39 7.65
N ALA A 77 -18.37 0.16 8.96
CA ALA A 77 -17.25 0.66 9.77
C ALA A 77 -15.93 -0.12 9.55
N ILE A 78 -15.66 -0.49 8.29
CA ILE A 78 -14.41 -1.11 7.83
C ILE A 78 -14.10 -0.56 6.44
N PHE A 79 -12.88 -0.11 6.18
CA PHE A 79 -12.49 0.53 4.93
C PHE A 79 -11.34 -0.21 4.28
N LEU A 80 -11.33 -0.31 2.95
CA LEU A 80 -10.22 -0.88 2.21
C LEU A 80 -9.38 0.21 1.55
N ILE A 81 -8.06 0.05 1.64
CA ILE A 81 -7.04 0.82 0.94
C ILE A 81 -6.26 -0.18 0.09
N ASP A 82 -5.89 0.22 -1.12
CA ASP A 82 -5.02 -0.58 -1.98
C ASP A 82 -3.55 -0.46 -1.51
N HIS A 83 -2.76 -1.52 -1.66
CA HIS A 83 -1.34 -1.56 -1.25
C HIS A 83 -0.41 -0.75 -2.16
N ALA A 84 -0.97 0.12 -3.02
CA ALA A 84 -0.34 0.95 -4.03
C ALA A 84 0.44 0.17 -5.10
N TRP A 85 1.42 -0.64 -4.70
CA TRP A 85 2.24 -1.47 -5.55
C TRP A 85 2.96 -2.59 -4.78
N THR A 86 2.75 -3.83 -5.21
CA THR A 86 3.41 -5.04 -4.67
C THR A 86 4.24 -5.65 -5.79
N TYR A 87 5.55 -5.84 -5.57
CA TYR A 87 6.47 -6.25 -6.63
C TYR A 87 7.70 -7.00 -6.09
N ARG A 88 8.45 -7.65 -6.99
CA ARG A 88 9.83 -8.08 -6.76
C ARG A 88 10.78 -7.07 -7.37
N ILE A 89 11.94 -6.85 -6.76
CA ILE A 89 12.91 -5.82 -7.19
C ILE A 89 13.25 -5.93 -8.68
N LYS A 90 13.44 -7.16 -9.19
CA LYS A 90 13.76 -7.42 -10.61
C LYS A 90 12.66 -6.99 -11.59
N ASP A 91 11.40 -7.01 -11.16
CA ASP A 91 10.23 -6.71 -11.99
C ASP A 91 9.87 -5.21 -11.90
N ALA A 92 10.37 -4.50 -10.88
CA ALA A 92 9.97 -3.16 -10.52
C ALA A 92 10.02 -2.16 -11.69
N ARG A 93 11.10 -2.22 -12.48
CA ARG A 93 11.26 -1.35 -13.66
C ARG A 93 10.21 -1.67 -14.73
N ASN A 94 10.00 -2.95 -15.04
CA ASN A 94 9.06 -3.37 -16.08
C ASN A 94 7.62 -3.03 -15.70
N ASP A 95 7.27 -3.16 -14.43
CA ASP A 95 5.98 -2.76 -13.88
C ASP A 95 5.70 -1.27 -14.13
N LEU A 96 6.68 -0.38 -13.91
CA LEU A 96 6.55 1.07 -14.15
C LEU A 96 6.30 1.43 -15.63
N TYR A 97 6.67 0.54 -16.57
CA TYR A 97 6.31 0.69 -17.97
C TYR A 97 4.95 0.11 -18.32
N SER A 98 4.66 -1.07 -17.77
CA SER A 98 3.57 -1.92 -18.26
C SER A 98 2.27 -1.78 -17.49
N ILE A 99 2.34 -1.47 -16.19
CA ILE A 99 1.15 -1.28 -15.36
C ILE A 99 0.62 0.14 -15.57
N SER A 100 -0.59 0.21 -16.10
CA SER A 100 -1.28 1.47 -16.35
C SER A 100 -1.36 2.33 -15.08
N ASN A 101 -1.05 3.62 -15.21
CA ASN A 101 -1.08 4.62 -14.14
C ASN A 101 -0.15 4.37 -12.96
N LEU A 102 0.69 3.31 -12.96
CA LEU A 102 1.59 3.06 -11.84
C LEU A 102 2.67 4.13 -11.74
N TYR A 103 3.29 4.49 -12.87
CA TYR A 103 4.32 5.53 -12.93
C TYR A 103 3.81 6.85 -12.35
N GLU A 104 2.66 7.32 -12.81
CA GLU A 104 2.02 8.58 -12.40
C GLU A 104 1.67 8.57 -10.90
N ARG A 105 1.21 7.43 -10.38
CA ARG A 105 0.97 7.27 -8.94
C ARG A 105 2.27 7.33 -8.14
N MET A 106 3.33 6.68 -8.60
CA MET A 106 4.62 6.64 -7.89
C MET A 106 5.33 7.99 -7.93
N THR A 107 5.29 8.72 -9.05
CA THR A 107 5.85 10.09 -9.11
C THR A 107 5.09 11.04 -8.19
N SER A 108 3.75 10.97 -8.16
CA SER A 108 2.93 11.76 -7.24
C SER A 108 3.22 11.42 -5.77
N LEU A 109 3.33 10.13 -5.43
CA LEU A 109 3.58 9.67 -4.07
C LEU A 109 4.97 10.09 -3.57
N MET A 110 5.97 10.03 -4.44
CA MET A 110 7.37 10.32 -4.10
C MET A 110 7.77 11.78 -4.37
N ASN A 111 6.81 12.62 -4.75
CA ASN A 111 7.01 14.02 -5.15
C ASN A 111 8.15 14.18 -6.17
N ILE A 112 8.10 13.37 -7.24
CA ILE A 112 9.07 13.39 -8.33
C ILE A 112 8.45 14.17 -9.50
N ASN A 113 9.15 15.21 -9.94
CA ASN A 113 8.85 15.91 -11.17
C ASN A 113 10.01 15.69 -12.15
N SER A 114 9.72 15.14 -13.33
CA SER A 114 10.69 14.83 -14.38
C SER A 114 10.07 15.08 -15.75
N ASP A 115 10.81 15.72 -16.64
CA ASP A 115 10.38 15.98 -18.02
C ASP A 115 10.36 14.70 -18.87
N LEU A 116 11.23 13.73 -18.53
CA LEU A 116 11.33 12.45 -19.22
C LEU A 116 10.90 11.31 -18.30
N LYS A 117 10.05 10.42 -18.84
CA LYS A 117 9.57 9.23 -18.10
C LYS A 117 10.71 8.34 -17.63
N GLU A 118 11.75 8.16 -18.46
CA GLU A 118 12.96 7.39 -18.13
C GLU A 118 13.65 7.90 -16.87
N ASP A 119 13.92 9.21 -16.81
CA ASP A 119 14.54 9.84 -15.65
C ASP A 119 13.64 9.74 -14.41
N GLY A 120 12.32 9.84 -14.60
CA GLY A 120 11.35 9.67 -13.53
C GLY A 120 11.34 8.24 -12.97
N ILE A 121 11.41 7.23 -13.83
CA ILE A 121 11.50 5.81 -13.44
C ILE A 121 12.77 5.57 -12.64
N GLU A 122 13.91 6.11 -13.07
CA GLU A 122 15.16 5.97 -12.35
C GLU A 122 15.09 6.63 -10.96
N LEU A 123 14.51 7.84 -10.87
CA LEU A 123 14.29 8.51 -9.59
C LEU A 123 13.36 7.73 -8.65
N ILE A 124 12.30 7.10 -9.19
CA ILE A 124 11.41 6.22 -8.42
C ILE A 124 12.22 5.06 -7.85
N LEU A 125 12.96 4.35 -8.69
CA LEU A 125 13.73 3.17 -8.28
C LEU A 125 14.83 3.51 -7.27
N GLN A 126 15.44 4.69 -7.37
CA GLN A 126 16.42 5.17 -6.39
C GLN A 126 15.80 5.57 -5.04
N ARG A 127 14.52 5.95 -5.02
CA ARG A 127 13.82 6.44 -3.81
C ARG A 127 12.88 5.41 -3.19
N MET A 128 12.51 4.35 -3.91
CA MET A 128 11.54 3.34 -3.48
C MET A 128 11.86 2.74 -2.11
N TRP A 129 13.14 2.51 -1.79
CA TRP A 129 13.57 1.93 -0.52
C TRP A 129 13.08 2.71 0.71
N LYS A 130 12.83 4.01 0.55
CA LYS A 130 12.31 4.87 1.61
C LYS A 130 10.85 4.55 1.95
N PHE A 131 10.07 4.13 0.96
CA PHE A 131 8.63 3.89 1.06
C PHE A 131 8.29 2.40 1.20
N ASN A 132 9.25 1.52 0.91
CA ASN A 132 9.02 0.09 0.90
C ASN A 132 8.88 -0.49 2.30
N GLN A 133 7.95 -1.43 2.43
CA GLN A 133 7.95 -2.41 3.51
C GLN A 133 8.26 -3.79 2.92
N SER A 134 9.13 -4.53 3.59
CA SER A 134 9.40 -5.93 3.25
C SER A 134 8.33 -6.81 3.88
N TYR A 135 7.71 -7.68 3.09
CA TYR A 135 6.80 -8.70 3.59
C TYR A 135 7.31 -10.08 3.13
N THR A 136 7.24 -11.06 4.02
CA THR A 136 7.58 -12.44 3.71
C THR A 136 6.28 -13.23 3.54
N LEU A 137 6.11 -13.86 2.38
CA LEU A 137 4.99 -14.75 2.14
C LEU A 137 5.34 -16.15 2.64
N THR A 138 4.85 -16.50 3.82
CA THR A 138 4.90 -17.89 4.32
C THR A 138 3.81 -18.71 3.64
N SER A 139 3.90 -18.91 2.33
CA SER A 139 2.99 -19.78 1.60
C SER A 139 3.67 -21.10 1.25
N THR A 140 3.09 -22.21 1.69
CA THR A 140 3.42 -23.57 1.27
C THR A 140 3.07 -23.88 -0.21
N GLN A 141 2.69 -22.86 -1.00
CA GLN A 141 2.26 -23.01 -2.40
C GLN A 141 3.15 -22.25 -3.40
N ILE A 142 4.30 -21.74 -2.98
CA ILE A 142 5.30 -21.16 -3.89
C ILE A 142 6.31 -22.25 -4.21
N ASP A 143 6.47 -22.57 -5.49
CA ASP A 143 7.44 -23.57 -5.97
C ASP A 143 8.88 -23.14 -5.57
N PRO A 144 9.55 -23.87 -4.66
CA PRO A 144 10.88 -23.50 -4.17
C PRO A 144 11.96 -23.55 -5.26
N GLN A 145 11.68 -24.10 -6.45
CA GLN A 145 12.63 -24.13 -7.56
C GLN A 145 12.86 -22.77 -8.24
N LEU A 146 12.03 -21.76 -7.98
CA LEU A 146 12.18 -20.41 -8.54
C LEU A 146 13.02 -19.46 -7.68
N ASP A 147 13.37 -19.84 -6.43
CA ASP A 147 13.99 -18.95 -5.45
C ASP A 147 15.45 -19.34 -5.09
N THR A 148 16.13 -20.17 -5.90
CA THR A 148 17.57 -20.51 -5.70
C THR A 148 18.56 -19.49 -6.27
N GLU A 149 18.17 -18.24 -6.51
CA GLU A 149 19.15 -17.19 -6.76
C GLU A 149 19.58 -16.59 -5.43
N VAL A 150 20.75 -17.07 -4.97
CA VAL A 150 21.52 -16.54 -3.84
C VAL A 150 21.49 -15.02 -3.90
N ALA A 151 20.88 -14.38 -2.90
CA ALA A 151 20.98 -12.95 -2.72
C ALA A 151 22.47 -12.60 -2.64
N GLN A 152 22.99 -11.96 -3.70
CA GLN A 152 24.31 -11.35 -3.63
C GLN A 152 24.23 -10.24 -2.58
N GLU A 153 24.91 -10.43 -1.46
CA GLU A 153 25.05 -9.38 -0.46
C GLU A 153 25.62 -8.12 -1.14
N PRO A 154 25.05 -6.94 -0.87
CA PRO A 154 25.59 -5.71 -1.43
C PRO A 154 26.98 -5.46 -0.85
N TYR A 155 27.95 -5.19 -1.74
CA TYR A 155 29.27 -4.71 -1.36
C TYR A 155 29.17 -3.26 -0.88
N TRP A 156 28.90 -3.07 0.40
CA TRP A 156 29.38 -1.95 1.22
C TRP A 156 29.25 -2.29 2.71
#